data_AF-A0A6A6ECQ7-F1
#
_entry.id   AF-A0A6A6ECQ7-F1
#
_cell.length_a   1.000
_cell.length_b   1.000
_cell.length_c   1.000
_cell.angle_alpha   90.00
_cell.angle_beta   90.00
_cell.angle_gamma   90.00
#
_symmetry.space_group_name_H-M   'P 1'
#
loop_
_entity.id
_entity.type
_entity.pdbx_description
1 polymer ?
#
loop_
_entity_poly.entity_id
_entity_poly.type
_entity_poly.pdbx_seq_one_letter_code
_entity_poly.pdbx_strand_id
1 'polypeptide(L)' 'MAIGAVEPGDKVALISGVEIPLILRKASLGHDLITYSYVHGIMQGECWQRYLETEDITLL' A
#
# COMPACT_ATOMS: atom_id res chain seq x y z
N MET A 1 2.93 11.06 10.18
CA MET A 1 1.59 11.53 10.58
C MET A 1 0.63 11.15 9.46
N ALA A 2 -0.50 10.54 9.80
CA ALA A 2 -1.55 10.22 8.84
C ALA A 2 -2.22 11.51 8.33
N ILE A 3 -2.36 11.65 7.02
CA ILE A 3 -2.99 12.82 6.38
C ILE A 3 -4.42 12.46 5.98
N GLY A 4 -5.35 12.62 6.92
CA GLY A 4 -6.79 12.53 6.65
C GLY A 4 -7.40 11.13 6.78
N ALA A 5 -8.68 11.03 6.44
CA ALA A 5 -9.42 9.78 6.40
C ALA A 5 -9.20 9.04 5.07
N VAL A 6 -9.34 7.72 5.10
CA VAL A 6 -9.29 6.88 3.90
C VAL A 6 -10.53 7.13 3.04
N GLU A 7 -10.33 7.28 1.74
CA GLU A 7 -11.39 7.58 0.77
C GLU A 7 -11.37 6.59 -0.42
N PRO A 8 -12.51 6.39 -1.11
CA PRO A 8 -12.53 5.59 -2.34
C PRO A 8 -11.53 6.11 -3.38
N GLY A 9 -10.63 5.23 -3.83
CA GLY A 9 -9.56 5.57 -4.78
C GLY A 9 -8.16 5.48 -4.17
N ASP A 10 -8.04 5.54 -2.84
CA ASP A 10 -6.79 5.25 -2.14
C ASP A 10 -6.34 3.80 -2.40
N LYS A 11 -5.02 3.59 -2.40
CA LYS A 11 -4.40 2.33 -2.76
C LYS A 11 -3.74 1.69 -1.55
N VAL A 12 -4.02 0.40 -1.35
CA VAL A 12 -3.20 -0.45 -0.48
C VAL A 12 -1.91 -0.76 -1.22
N ALA A 13 -0.78 -0.40 -0.64
CA ALA A 13 0.55 -0.61 -1.19
C ALA A 13 1.40 -1.52 -0.28
N LEU A 14 2.03 -2.51 -0.89
CA LEU A 14 3.10 -3.29 -0.28
C LEU A 14 4.42 -2.70 -0.76
N ILE A 15 5.28 -2.30 0.18
CA ILE A 15 6.59 -1.70 -0.14
C ILE A 15 7.67 -2.64 0.36
N SER A 16 8.59 -3.02 -0.53
CA SER A 16 9.73 -3.87 -0.17
C SER A 16 10.54 -3.24 0.96
N GLY A 17 10.83 -4.01 2.01
CA GLY A 17 11.53 -3.55 3.21
C GLY A 17 10.66 -2.84 4.26
N VAL A 18 9.36 -2.66 4.01
CA VAL A 18 8.41 -2.13 4.99
C VAL A 18 7.59 -3.29 5.56
N GLU A 19 7.51 -3.38 6.89
CA GLU A 19 6.85 -4.50 7.59
C GLU A 19 5.32 -4.51 7.45
N ILE A 20 4.72 -3.36 7.15
CA ILE A 20 3.27 -3.18 7.15
C ILE A 20 2.76 -2.52 5.87
N PRO A 21 1.63 -2.99 5.30
CA PRO A 21 0.99 -2.34 4.16
C PRO A 21 0.60 -0.90 4.46
N LEU A 22 0.75 -0.03 3.46
CA LEU A 22 0.43 1.39 3.56
C LEU A 22 -0.79 1.75 2.71
N ILE A 23 -1.54 2.76 3.12
CA ILE A 23 -2.56 3.40 2.29
C ILE A 23 -1.94 4.65 1.66
N LEU A 24 -1.87 4.65 0.34
CA LEU A 24 -1.29 5.72 -0.47
C LEU A 24 -2.36 6.39 -1.33
N ARG A 25 -2.29 7.72 -1.41
CA ARG A 25 -3.10 8.54 -2.32
C ARG A 25 -2.24 9.15 -3.39
N LYS A 26 -2.71 9.13 -4.64
CA LYS A 26 -1.99 9.76 -5.76
C LYS A 26 -1.92 11.27 -5.56
N ALA A 27 -0.72 11.83 -5.63
CA ALA A 27 -0.44 13.26 -5.58
C ALA A 27 0.07 13.75 -6.95
N SER A 28 0.31 15.06 -7.08
CA SER A 28 0.87 15.66 -8.30
C SER A 28 2.27 15.13 -8.62
N LEU A 29 3.07 14.83 -7.59
CA LEU A 29 4.40 14.23 -7.68
C LEU A 29 4.47 13.04 -6.72
N GLY A 30 4.09 11.86 -7.21
CA GLY A 30 4.17 10.62 -6.43
C GLY A 30 2.91 10.34 -5.60
N HIS A 31 3.11 9.97 -4.34
CA HIS A 31 2.05 9.49 -3.46
C HIS A 31 2.17 10.04 -2.04
N ASP A 32 1.02 10.37 -1.47
CA ASP A 32 0.83 10.81 -0.10
C ASP A 32 0.53 9.59 0.80
N LEU A 33 1.23 9.49 1.93
CA LEU A 33 0.95 8.45 2.94
C LEU A 33 -0.26 8.83 3.79
N ILE A 34 -1.41 8.20 3.53
CA ILE A 34 -2.63 8.42 4.30
C ILE A 34 -2.52 7.75 5.67
N THR A 35 -2.26 6.44 5.72
CA THR A 35 -2.16 5.69 6.98
C THR A 35 -1.57 4.29 6.76
N TYR A 36 -1.46 3.50 7.83
CA TYR A 36 -1.16 2.08 7.79
C TYR A 36 -2.42 1.25 7.57
N SER A 37 -2.29 0.08 6.98
CA SER A 37 -3.40 -0.87 6.85
C SER A 37 -3.03 -2.26 7.31
N TYR A 38 -4.01 -2.93 7.91
CA TYR A 38 -3.97 -4.37 8.13
C TYR A 38 -4.83 -5.04 7.07
N VAL A 39 -4.20 -5.81 6.19
CA VAL A 39 -4.93 -6.60 5.20
C VAL A 39 -4.97 -8.04 5.67
N HIS A 40 -6.15 -8.44 6.14
CA HIS A 40 -6.42 -9.83 6.51
C HIS A 40 -6.09 -10.77 5.34
N GLY A 41 -5.44 -11.89 5.63
CA GLY A 41 -4.93 -12.84 4.61
C GLY A 41 -3.56 -12.47 4.05
N ILE A 42 -3.29 -11.22 3.65
CA ILE A 42 -1.95 -10.83 3.16
C ILE A 42 -0.93 -10.85 4.29
N MET A 43 -1.25 -10.21 5.42
CA MET A 43 -0.33 -10.14 6.56
C MET A 43 -0.19 -11.47 7.34
N GLN A 44 -1.02 -12.46 7.01
CA GLN A 44 -0.89 -13.85 7.49
C GLN A 44 -0.15 -14.73 6.47
N GLY A 45 0.32 -14.17 5.35
CA GLY A 45 1.02 -14.88 4.29
C GLY A 45 0.12 -15.73 3.38
N GLU A 46 -1.20 -15.67 3.54
CA GLU A 46 -2.18 -16.49 2.82
C GLU A 46 -2.41 -16.03 1.37
N CYS A 47 -2.22 -14.74 1.11
CA CYS A 47 -2.45 -14.12 -0.20
C CYS A 47 -1.18 -13.90 -1.04
N TRP A 48 0.00 -14.30 -0.56
CA TRP A 48 1.24 -14.24 -1.36
C TRP A 48 1.26 -15.39 -2.38
N GLN A 49 0.32 -15.38 -3.32
CA GLN A 49 0.25 -16.34 -4.41
C GLN A 49 1.12 -15.88 -5.58
N ARG A 50 1.83 -16.84 -6.16
CA ARG A 50 2.82 -16.74 -7.25
C ARG A 50 2.30 -16.17 -8.59
N TYR A 51 1.06 -15.68 -8.64
CA TYR A 51 0.30 -15.35 -9.86
C TYR A 51 -0.38 -13.98 -9.85
N LEU A 52 -0.14 -13.14 -8.85
CA LEU A 52 -0.62 -11.76 -8.87
C LEU A 52 0.32 -10.91 -9.72
N GLU A 53 -0.21 -10.24 -10.75
CA GLU A 53 0.52 -9.19 -11.46
C GLU A 53 0.92 -8.13 -10.43
N THR A 54 2.23 -7.99 -10.25
CA THR A 54 2.83 -7.01 -9.35
C THR A 54 3.35 -5.86 -10.19
N GLU A 55 3.07 -4.64 -9.76
CA GLU A 55 3.62 -3.44 -10.37
C GLU A 55 4.74 -2.92 -9.47
N ASP A 56 5.95 -2.86 -10.01
CA ASP A 56 7.08 -2.26 -9.33
C ASP A 56 6.98 -0.74 -9.41
N ILE A 57 6.72 -0.10 -8.27
CA ILE A 57 6.71 1.36 -8.15
C ILE A 57 8.05 1.81 -7.54
N THR A 58 8.84 2.55 -8.30
CA THR A 58 10.08 3.17 -7.80
C THR A 58 9.76 4.50 -7.12
N LEU A 59 10.13 4.63 -5.85
CA LEU A 59 10.08 5.89 -5.12
C LEU A 59 11.39 6.66 -5.39
N LEU A 60 11.28 7.87 -5.95
CA LEU A 60 12.41 8.77 -6.19
C LEU A 60 12.71 9.64 -4.97
#